data_AF-A0AAE3EP99-F1
#
_entry.id   AF-A0AAE3EP99-F1
#
_cell.length_a   1.000
_cell.length_b   1.000
_cell.length_c   1.000
_cell.angle_alpha   90.00
_cell.angle_beta   90.00
_cell.angle_gamma   90.00
#
_symmetry.space_group_name_H-M   'P 1'
#
loop_
_entity.id
_entity.type
_entity.pdbx_description
1 polymer ?
#
loop_
_entity_poly.entity_id
_entity_poly.type
_entity_poly.pdbx_seq_one_letter_code
_entity_poly.pdbx_strand_id
1 'polypeptide(L)'
;MKFTKPHIYFWITAIIIFIAGLFTFSDKNALIDINVYDTYFIIHLFHLISLISLLYLIEGSIYWVLKKLNVCLINCLTKIHLFFTVGGLLVYFLLMIIFEDDTEVEPGVFNESSILGWVITVIICTILFSQILFILNIIFSTVKHFISNSKS
;
A
#
# COMPACT_ATOMS: atom_id res chain seq x y z
N MET A 1 10.63 -6.46 20.20
CA MET A 1 9.23 -6.02 20.06
C MET A 1 8.44 -7.07 19.28
N LYS A 2 7.47 -7.77 19.91
CA LYS A 2 6.56 -8.69 19.20
C LYS A 2 5.55 -7.82 18.45
N PHE A 3 5.62 -7.73 17.12
CA PHE A 3 4.52 -7.19 16.32
C PHE A 3 3.36 -8.17 16.44
N THR A 4 2.44 -7.92 17.37
CA THR A 4 1.48 -8.93 17.81
C THR A 4 0.29 -9.09 16.85
N LYS A 5 0.02 -8.11 15.98
CA LYS A 5 -1.19 -8.06 15.14
C LYS A 5 -1.01 -7.20 13.87
N PRO A 6 -0.31 -7.68 12.82
CA PRO A 6 -0.10 -6.92 11.58
C PRO A 6 -1.41 -6.44 10.93
N HIS A 7 -2.48 -7.25 10.98
CA HIS A 7 -3.80 -6.89 10.44
C HIS A 7 -4.36 -5.56 10.96
N ILE A 8 -4.11 -5.20 12.23
CA ILE A 8 -4.62 -3.95 12.82
C ILE A 8 -4.00 -2.74 12.13
N TYR A 9 -2.69 -2.77 11.86
CA TYR A 9 -2.01 -1.68 11.18
C TYR A 9 -2.59 -1.46 9.78
N PHE A 10 -2.76 -2.54 9.01
CA PHE A 10 -3.38 -2.45 7.68
C PHE A 10 -4.82 -1.92 7.72
N TRP A 11 -5.65 -2.35 8.66
CA TRP A 11 -7.03 -1.86 8.78
C TRP A 11 -7.10 -0.39 9.20
N ILE A 12 -6.28 0.04 10.17
CA ILE A 12 -6.19 1.45 10.56
C ILE A 12 -5.74 2.28 9.36
N THR A 13 -4.70 1.84 8.65
CA THR A 13 -4.21 2.51 7.46
C THR A 13 -5.27 2.59 6.37
N ALA A 14 -6.02 1.50 6.11
CA ALA A 14 -7.14 1.51 5.16
C ALA A 14 -8.18 2.58 5.51
N ILE A 15 -8.61 2.66 6.78
CA ILE A 15 -9.57 3.66 7.25
C ILE A 15 -9.01 5.08 7.05
N ILE A 16 -7.75 5.32 7.39
CA ILE A 16 -7.10 6.63 7.21
C ILE A 16 -7.07 7.02 5.72
N ILE A 17 -6.67 6.10 4.83
CA ILE A 17 -6.65 6.33 3.38
C ILE A 17 -8.06 6.66 2.88
N PHE A 18 -9.06 5.90 3.30
CA PHE A 18 -10.44 6.12 2.88
C PHE A 18 -10.94 7.50 3.31
N ILE A 19 -10.70 7.89 4.57
CA ILE A 19 -11.07 9.21 5.09
C ILE A 19 -10.33 10.31 4.31
N ALA A 20 -9.04 10.12 4.01
CA ALA A 20 -8.28 11.06 3.17
C ALA A 20 -8.93 11.25 1.79
N GLY A 21 -9.42 10.16 1.19
CA GLY A 21 -10.15 10.21 -0.09
C GLY A 21 -11.47 10.98 -0.02
N LEU A 22 -12.18 10.96 1.11
CA LEU A 22 -13.43 11.72 1.25
C LEU A 22 -13.23 13.23 1.09
N PHE A 23 -12.05 13.76 1.43
CA PHE A 23 -11.74 15.18 1.22
C PHE A 23 -11.61 15.55 -0.26
N THR A 24 -11.26 14.59 -1.13
CA THR A 24 -11.15 14.82 -2.57
C THR A 24 -12.46 14.57 -3.30
N PHE A 25 -13.44 13.89 -2.69
CA PHE A 25 -14.70 13.48 -3.32
C PHE A 25 -15.53 14.62 -3.94
N SER A 26 -15.52 15.80 -3.31
CA SER A 26 -16.30 16.96 -3.79
C SER A 26 -15.49 17.89 -4.71
N ASP A 27 -14.19 17.64 -4.86
CA ASP A 27 -13.31 18.47 -5.67
C ASP A 27 -13.33 18.01 -7.13
N LYS A 28 -13.95 18.83 -7.99
CA LYS A 28 -14.06 18.54 -9.43
C LYS A 28 -12.72 18.55 -10.15
N ASN A 29 -11.70 19.15 -9.55
CA ASN A 29 -10.35 19.24 -10.12
C ASN A 29 -9.44 18.11 -9.61
N ALA A 30 -9.91 17.26 -8.68
CA ALA A 30 -9.15 16.12 -8.17
C ALA A 30 -9.17 14.95 -9.18
N LEU A 31 -8.61 15.18 -10.36
CA LEU A 31 -8.56 14.26 -11.48
C LEU A 31 -7.11 13.84 -11.74
N ILE A 32 -6.94 12.58 -12.11
CA ILE A 32 -5.69 12.07 -12.66
C ILE A 32 -5.92 11.82 -14.14
N ASP A 33 -5.07 12.45 -14.95
CA ASP A 33 -5.07 12.29 -16.40
C ASP A 33 -3.94 11.34 -16.80
N ILE A 34 -4.31 10.18 -17.35
CA ILE A 34 -3.36 9.18 -17.84
C ILE A 34 -3.46 9.13 -19.37
N ASN A 35 -2.41 9.59 -20.04
CA ASN A 35 -2.26 9.42 -21.48
C ASN A 35 -1.70 8.02 -21.78
N VAL A 36 -2.46 7.21 -22.51
CA VAL A 36 -2.02 5.91 -23.02
C VAL A 36 -2.15 5.92 -24.54
N TYR A 37 -1.05 6.22 -25.23
CA TYR A 37 -1.03 6.45 -26.68
C TYR A 37 -2.07 7.53 -27.08
N ASP A 38 -3.06 7.18 -27.89
CA ASP A 38 -4.07 8.12 -28.40
C ASP A 38 -5.33 8.19 -27.53
N THR A 39 -5.34 7.55 -26.34
CA THR A 39 -6.49 7.55 -25.42
C THR A 39 -6.14 8.24 -24.11
N TYR A 40 -6.98 9.21 -23.71
CA TYR A 40 -6.93 9.85 -22.41
C TYR A 40 -7.89 9.17 -21.44
N PHE A 41 -7.34 8.62 -20.36
CA PHE A 41 -8.12 8.13 -19.23
C PHE A 41 -8.13 9.18 -18.13
N ILE A 42 -9.30 9.71 -17.82
CA ILE A 42 -9.52 10.64 -16.71
C ILE A 42 -10.13 9.85 -15.57
N ILE A 43 -9.41 9.76 -14.45
CA ILE A 43 -9.87 9.03 -13.25
C ILE A 43 -9.93 10.00 -12.09
N HIS A 44 -11.09 10.08 -11.46
CA HIS A 44 -11.23 10.86 -10.24
C HIS A 44 -10.39 10.26 -9.10
N LEU A 45 -9.60 11.10 -8.43
CA LEU A 45 -8.64 10.69 -7.39
C LEU A 45 -9.29 9.88 -6.26
N PHE A 46 -10.53 10.24 -5.89
CA PHE A 46 -11.35 9.46 -4.96
C PHE A 46 -11.46 7.96 -5.32
N HIS A 47 -11.65 7.61 -6.59
CA HIS A 47 -11.75 6.20 -7.00
C HIS A 47 -10.43 5.46 -6.80
N LEU A 48 -9.31 6.10 -7.13
CA LEU A 48 -7.98 5.52 -6.93
C LEU A 48 -7.69 5.35 -5.43
N ILE A 49 -7.93 6.38 -4.62
CA ILE A 49 -7.73 6.32 -3.16
C ILE A 49 -8.62 5.24 -2.54
N SER A 50 -9.87 5.13 -2.97
CA SER A 50 -10.81 4.10 -2.51
C SER A 50 -10.32 2.69 -2.86
N LEU A 51 -9.77 2.51 -4.07
CA LEU A 51 -9.16 1.23 -4.47
C LEU A 51 -7.94 0.90 -3.60
N ILE A 52 -7.05 1.85 -3.34
CA ILE A 52 -5.88 1.64 -2.47
C ILE A 52 -6.33 1.27 -1.05
N SER A 53 -7.31 1.98 -0.49
CA SER A 53 -7.91 1.63 0.81
C SER A 53 -8.43 0.19 0.84
N LEU A 54 -9.15 -0.23 -0.21
CA LEU A 54 -9.67 -1.59 -0.32
C LEU A 54 -8.53 -2.63 -0.33
N LEU A 55 -7.43 -2.36 -1.03
CA LEU A 55 -6.27 -3.26 -1.05
C LEU A 55 -5.66 -3.42 0.35
N TYR A 56 -5.49 -2.34 1.10
CA TYR A 56 -5.02 -2.41 2.49
C TYR A 56 -5.98 -3.18 3.39
N LEU A 57 -7.30 -3.01 3.19
CA LEU A 57 -8.32 -3.77 3.93
C LEU A 57 -8.21 -5.28 3.64
N ILE A 58 -7.99 -5.64 2.38
CA ILE A 58 -7.77 -7.04 1.95
C ILE A 58 -6.50 -7.60 2.58
N GLU A 59 -5.37 -6.88 2.52
CA GLU A 59 -4.10 -7.33 3.13
C GLU A 59 -4.24 -7.56 4.64
N GLY A 60 -4.87 -6.62 5.35
CA GLY A 60 -5.17 -6.79 6.77
C GLY A 60 -6.04 -8.01 7.03
N SER A 61 -7.04 -8.25 6.19
CA SER A 61 -7.92 -9.41 6.28
C SER A 61 -7.19 -10.73 6.04
N ILE A 62 -6.26 -10.78 5.07
CA ILE A 62 -5.40 -11.95 4.83
C ILE A 62 -4.59 -12.30 6.09
N TYR A 63 -3.93 -11.30 6.70
CA TYR A 63 -3.21 -11.52 7.97
C TYR A 63 -4.11 -12.02 9.09
N TRP A 64 -5.35 -11.52 9.17
CA TRP A 64 -6.31 -11.97 10.18
C TRP A 64 -6.78 -13.41 9.94
N VAL A 65 -7.10 -13.78 8.70
CA VAL A 65 -7.50 -15.14 8.32
C VAL A 65 -6.36 -16.13 8.60
N LEU A 66 -5.13 -15.83 8.19
CA LEU A 66 -3.97 -16.70 8.44
C LEU A 66 -3.76 -16.93 9.94
N LYS A 67 -3.95 -15.89 10.76
CA LYS A 67 -3.92 -16.02 12.22
C LYS A 67 -5.05 -16.92 12.74
N LYS A 68 -6.28 -16.79 12.22
CA LYS A 68 -7.41 -17.65 12.59
C LYS A 68 -7.18 -19.12 12.22
N LEU A 69 -6.46 -19.37 11.12
CA LEU A 69 -6.06 -20.70 10.67
C LEU A 69 -4.80 -21.24 11.39
N ASN A 70 -4.25 -20.51 12.36
CA ASN A 70 -3.01 -20.87 13.06
C ASN A 70 -1.80 -21.07 12.11
N VAL A 71 -1.79 -20.39 10.96
CA VAL A 71 -0.66 -20.41 10.03
C VAL A 71 0.41 -19.43 10.54
N CYS A 72 1.57 -19.96 10.89
CA CYS A 72 2.71 -19.18 11.39
C CYS A 72 3.53 -18.61 10.22
N LEU A 73 3.36 -17.32 9.94
CA LEU A 73 4.16 -16.59 8.95
C LEU A 73 5.62 -16.39 9.39
N ILE A 74 6.53 -16.26 8.43
CA ILE A 74 7.94 -15.93 8.70
C ILE A 74 8.02 -14.49 9.21
N ASN A 75 8.39 -14.33 10.49
CA ASN A 75 8.38 -13.03 11.18
C ASN A 75 9.23 -11.94 10.50
N CYS A 76 10.36 -12.29 9.91
CA CYS A 76 11.22 -11.32 9.22
C CYS A 76 10.51 -10.73 8.00
N LEU A 77 9.95 -11.58 7.14
CA LEU A 77 9.20 -11.17 5.95
C LEU A 77 7.94 -10.38 6.31
N THR A 78 7.23 -10.77 7.37
CA THR A 78 6.07 -10.01 7.88
C THR A 78 6.45 -8.60 8.31
N LYS A 79 7.60 -8.42 8.98
CA LYS A 79 8.08 -7.08 9.38
C LYS A 79 8.49 -6.24 8.17
N ILE A 80 9.20 -6.84 7.22
CA ILE A 80 9.61 -6.17 5.98
C ILE A 80 8.38 -5.68 5.22
N HIS A 81 7.38 -6.55 5.02
CA HIS A 81 6.15 -6.18 4.35
C HIS A 81 5.42 -5.05 5.07
N LEU A 82 5.21 -5.19 6.39
CA LEU A 82 4.54 -4.14 7.17
C LEU A 82 5.29 -2.80 7.11
N PHE A 83 6.62 -2.82 7.24
CA PHE A 83 7.45 -1.63 7.23
C PHE A 83 7.38 -0.91 5.89
N PHE A 84 7.52 -1.63 4.78
CA PHE A 84 7.53 -0.99 3.46
C PHE A 84 6.14 -0.58 2.98
N THR A 85 5.11 -1.40 3.19
CA THR A 85 3.75 -1.06 2.74
C THR A 85 3.18 0.07 3.59
N VAL A 86 3.05 -0.12 4.91
CA VAL A 86 2.46 0.91 5.80
C VAL A 86 3.40 2.10 5.98
N GLY A 87 4.70 1.85 6.20
CA GLY A 87 5.68 2.91 6.40
C GLY A 87 5.96 3.69 5.12
N GLY A 88 6.02 3.04 3.96
CA GLY A 88 6.20 3.71 2.67
C GLY A 88 5.07 4.70 2.36
N LEU A 89 3.83 4.33 2.67
CA LEU A 89 2.69 5.24 2.53
C LEU A 89 2.77 6.44 3.49
N LEU A 90 3.16 6.21 4.75
CA LEU A 90 3.36 7.31 5.71
C LEU A 90 4.43 8.28 5.23
N VAL A 91 5.56 7.75 4.72
CA VAL A 91 6.63 8.58 4.14
C VAL A 91 6.13 9.34 2.93
N TYR A 92 5.34 8.71 2.05
CA TYR A 92 4.74 9.38 0.90
C TYR A 92 3.90 10.60 1.32
N PHE A 93 2.99 10.44 2.28
CA PHE A 93 2.18 11.57 2.78
C PHE A 93 3.04 12.66 3.42
N LEU A 94 4.07 12.28 4.18
CA LEU A 94 5.00 13.22 4.80
C LEU A 94 5.76 14.04 3.75
N LEU A 95 6.19 13.40 2.66
CA LEU A 95 6.83 14.10 1.54
C LEU A 95 5.88 15.07 0.87
N MET A 96 4.62 14.69 0.64
CA MET A 96 3.64 15.59 0.04
C MET A 96 3.43 16.87 0.87
N ILE A 97 3.37 16.75 2.20
CA ILE A 97 3.23 17.91 3.11
C ILE A 97 4.51 18.77 3.11
N ILE A 98 5.69 18.16 3.08
CA ILE A 98 6.96 18.90 3.16
C ILE A 98 7.26 19.67 1.87
N PHE A 99 6.93 19.09 0.72
CA PHE A 99 7.27 19.64 -0.60
C PHE A 99 6.12 20.41 -1.27
N GLU A 100 5.06 20.73 -0.53
CA GLU A 100 3.85 21.40 -1.03
C GLU A 100 4.07 22.87 -1.47
N ASP A 101 5.25 23.48 -1.23
CA ASP A 101 5.41 24.95 -1.25
C ASP A 101 6.23 25.55 -2.41
N ASP A 102 6.90 24.79 -3.28
CA ASP A 102 7.83 25.39 -4.28
C ASP A 102 7.67 24.93 -5.73
N THR A 103 6.72 24.05 -6.03
CA THR A 103 6.50 23.59 -7.40
C THR A 103 5.02 23.61 -7.73
N GLU A 104 4.63 24.33 -8.79
CA GLU A 104 3.34 24.23 -9.49
C GLU A 104 3.14 22.84 -10.11
N VAL A 105 3.41 21.77 -9.36
CA VAL A 105 3.22 20.39 -9.78
C VAL A 105 1.80 20.05 -9.39
N GLU A 106 0.94 19.99 -10.40
CA GLU A 106 -0.42 19.50 -10.22
C GLU A 106 -0.40 18.12 -9.52
N PRO A 107 -1.28 17.91 -8.53
CA PRO A 107 -1.35 16.64 -7.82
C PRO A 107 -1.63 15.50 -8.81
N GLY A 108 -0.67 14.57 -8.94
CA GLY A 108 -0.76 13.44 -9.87
C GLY A 108 0.19 13.53 -11.07
N VAL A 109 0.86 14.67 -11.29
CA VAL A 109 1.89 14.82 -12.33
C VAL A 109 3.26 14.46 -11.76
N PHE A 110 3.81 13.34 -12.22
CA PHE A 110 5.21 13.00 -11.93
C PHE A 110 6.14 13.85 -12.78
N ASN A 111 6.79 14.85 -12.17
CA ASN A 111 7.92 15.50 -12.82
C ASN A 111 9.15 14.57 -12.76
N GLU A 112 9.37 13.80 -13.83
CA GLU A 112 10.47 12.83 -13.97
C GLU A 112 11.87 13.44 -13.76
N SER A 113 12.00 14.76 -13.93
CA SER A 113 13.27 15.48 -13.73
C SER A 113 13.53 15.90 -12.27
N SER A 114 12.53 15.78 -11.39
CA SER A 114 12.63 16.20 -9.99
C SER A 114 13.15 15.08 -9.08
N ILE A 115 13.98 15.45 -8.09
CA ILE A 115 14.45 14.52 -7.05
C ILE A 115 13.26 13.90 -6.31
N LEU A 116 12.21 14.69 -6.06
CA LEU A 116 10.97 14.23 -5.43
C LEU A 116 10.32 13.10 -6.25
N GLY A 117 10.20 13.27 -7.57
CA GLY A 117 9.68 12.24 -8.47
C GLY A 117 10.45 10.93 -8.36
N TRP A 118 11.79 10.98 -8.38
CA TRP A 118 12.63 9.79 -8.19
C TRP A 118 12.41 9.11 -6.83
N VAL A 119 12.33 9.89 -5.75
CA VAL A 119 12.08 9.37 -4.41
C VAL A 119 10.73 8.65 -4.34
N ILE A 120 9.67 9.26 -4.89
CA ILE A 120 8.34 8.63 -4.91
C ILE A 120 8.36 7.35 -5.76
N THR A 121 9.02 7.36 -6.92
CA THR A 121 9.19 6.16 -7.76
C THR A 121 9.86 5.03 -6.99
N VAL A 122 10.94 5.32 -6.24
CA VAL A 122 11.63 4.32 -5.41
C VAL A 122 10.72 3.79 -4.31
N ILE A 123 9.92 4.65 -3.65
CA ILE A 123 8.93 4.23 -2.64
C ILE A 123 7.92 3.26 -3.27
N ILE A 124 7.33 3.62 -4.42
CA ILE A 124 6.35 2.77 -5.11
C ILE A 124 6.97 1.42 -5.48
N CYS A 125 8.16 1.41 -6.09
CA CYS A 125 8.88 0.18 -6.43
C CYS A 125 9.14 -0.71 -5.21
N THR A 126 9.50 -0.10 -4.08
CA THR A 126 9.77 -0.83 -2.83
C THR A 126 8.48 -1.42 -2.24
N ILE A 127 7.36 -0.69 -2.29
CA ILE A 127 6.05 -1.20 -1.92
C ILE A 127 5.69 -2.40 -2.80
N LEU A 128 5.79 -2.28 -4.13
CA LEU A 128 5.49 -3.38 -5.06
C LEU A 128 6.38 -4.61 -4.82
N PHE A 129 7.67 -4.41 -4.58
CA PHE A 129 8.58 -5.51 -4.24
C PHE A 129 8.18 -6.19 -2.93
N SER A 130 7.74 -5.43 -1.92
CA SER A 130 7.29 -5.98 -0.65
C SER A 130 6.02 -6.84 -0.79
N GLN A 131 5.15 -6.56 -1.76
CA GLN A 131 3.98 -7.38 -2.07
C GLN A 131 4.36 -8.77 -2.58
N ILE A 132 5.39 -8.84 -3.44
CA ILE A 132 5.92 -10.13 -3.92
C ILE A 132 6.44 -10.96 -2.73
N LEU A 133 7.20 -10.33 -1.82
CA LEU A 133 7.69 -10.99 -0.61
C LEU A 133 6.56 -11.45 0.31
N PHE A 134 5.46 -10.69 0.39
CA PHE A 134 4.28 -11.08 1.16
C PHE A 134 3.62 -12.34 0.59
N ILE A 135 3.40 -12.39 -0.73
CA ILE A 135 2.85 -13.57 -1.41
C ILE A 135 3.73 -14.80 -1.17
N LEU A 136 5.05 -14.67 -1.34
CA LEU A 136 5.99 -15.75 -1.07
C LEU A 136 5.92 -16.24 0.38
N ASN A 137 5.85 -15.30 1.34
CA ASN A 137 5.73 -15.64 2.76
C ASN A 137 4.45 -16.44 3.05
N ILE A 138 3.32 -16.06 2.45
CA ILE A 138 2.05 -16.79 2.58
C ILE A 138 2.21 -18.21 2.03
N ILE A 139 2.74 -18.37 0.82
CA ILE A 139 2.90 -19.68 0.16
C ILE A 139 3.77 -20.60 1.02
N PHE A 140 4.98 -20.16 1.38
CA PHE A 140 5.90 -20.99 2.17
C PHE A 140 5.34 -21.38 3.52
N SER A 141 4.71 -20.44 4.22
CA SER A 141 4.17 -20.68 5.56
C SER A 141 2.95 -21.60 5.52
N THR A 142 2.10 -21.45 4.51
CA THR A 142 0.90 -22.29 4.32
C THR A 142 1.29 -23.72 3.94
N VAL A 143 2.22 -23.89 2.98
CA VAL A 143 2.75 -25.21 2.60
C VAL A 143 3.38 -25.92 3.79
N LYS A 144 4.21 -25.21 4.56
CA LYS A 144 4.82 -25.75 5.79
C LYS A 144 3.77 -26.18 6.82
N HIS A 145 2.71 -25.40 7.00
CA HIS A 145 1.64 -25.71 7.94
C HIS A 145 0.91 -27.01 7.57
N PHE A 146 0.54 -27.20 6.31
CA PHE A 146 -0.14 -28.42 5.85
C PHE A 146 0.74 -29.67 5.98
N ILE A 147 2.04 -29.57 5.65
CA ILE A 147 2.98 -30.70 5.81
C ILE A 147 3.17 -31.08 7.29
N SER A 148 3.11 -30.10 8.21
CA SER A 148 3.23 -30.37 9.64
C SER A 148 1.99 -31.06 10.20
N ASN A 149 0.80 -30.63 9.79
CA ASN A 149 -0.46 -31.22 10.26
C ASN A 149 -0.73 -32.61 9.68
N SER A 150 -0.21 -32.95 8.50
CA SER A 150 -0.36 -34.30 7.94
C SER A 150 0.50 -35.36 8.63
N LYS A 151 1.46 -34.95 9.48
CA LYS A 151 2.36 -35.82 10.24
C LYS A 151 1.92 -36.03 11.70
N SER A 152 0.85 -35.38 12.16
CA SER A 152 0.27 -35.56 13.51
C SER A 152 -0.98 -36.43 13.44
#